data_AF-A0A7S4ENP8-F1
#
_entry.id   AF-A0A7S4ENP8-F1
#
_cell.length_a   1.000
_cell.length_b   1.000
_cell.length_c   1.000
_cell.angle_alpha   90.00
_cell.angle_beta   90.00
_cell.angle_gamma   90.00
#
_symmetry.space_group_name_H-M   'P 1'
#
loop_
_entity.id
_entity.type
_entity.pdbx_description
1 polymer ?
#
loop_
_entity_poly.entity_id
_entity_poly.type
_entity_poly.pdbx_seq_one_letter_code
_entity_poly.pdbx_strand_id
1 'polypeptide(L)'
;TASSTTKTSHQHCTQFPIHGISQGTANAPSIFLFISSHLFKAHSGKVYGIIFKTPDGSIMLHITIVGFVDDTTVITEGTKEQPIDNLLAKMQQDADIWNQLLWASGGKL
;
A
#
# COMPACT_ATOMS: atom_id res chain seq x y z
N THR A 1 22.63 11.81 27.79
CA THR A 1 23.16 12.94 26.99
C THR A 1 23.53 12.44 25.61
N ALA A 2 22.69 12.74 24.61
CA ALA A 2 23.06 12.83 23.21
C ALA A 2 21.96 13.65 22.53
N SER A 3 22.20 14.96 22.50
CA SER A 3 21.34 15.97 21.89
C SER A 3 21.72 16.10 20.43
N SER A 4 20.83 15.67 19.53
CA SER A 4 20.88 16.03 18.10
C SER A 4 19.46 16.34 17.62
N THR A 5 18.80 17.33 18.22
CA THR A 5 17.60 17.94 17.64
C THR A 5 18.03 18.86 16.49
N THR A 6 17.78 18.46 15.25
CA THR A 6 17.87 19.33 14.07
C THR A 6 16.84 20.47 14.20
N LYS A 7 17.33 21.71 14.24
CA LYS A 7 16.54 22.95 14.36
C LYS A 7 15.90 23.35 13.02
N THR A 8 15.11 22.48 12.41
CA THR A 8 14.25 22.85 11.27
C THR A 8 12.84 22.42 11.61
N SER A 9 12.13 23.24 12.39
CA SER A 9 10.72 23.01 12.65
C SER A 9 9.94 23.20 11.34
N HIS A 10 9.09 22.25 11.00
CA HIS A 10 8.06 22.43 9.98
C HIS A 10 7.07 23.49 10.48
N GLN A 11 7.21 24.74 10.04
CA GLN A 11 6.22 25.79 10.32
C GLN A 11 5.18 25.82 9.21
N HIS A 12 3.91 25.84 9.62
CA HIS A 12 2.78 26.01 8.73
C HIS A 12 2.89 27.33 7.94
N CYS A 13 2.91 27.24 6.61
CA CYS A 13 2.89 28.38 5.69
C CYS A 13 1.58 28.37 4.91
N THR A 14 0.82 29.46 4.94
CA THR A 14 -0.42 29.61 4.17
C THR A 14 -0.20 29.61 2.65
N GLN A 15 1.02 29.94 2.20
CA GLN A 15 1.41 29.94 0.79
C GLN A 15 1.82 28.54 0.28
N PHE A 16 2.22 27.64 1.19
CA PHE A 16 2.60 26.25 0.90
C PHE A 16 2.06 25.32 2.01
N PRO A 17 0.74 25.06 2.04
CA PRO A 17 0.16 24.16 3.02
C PRO A 17 0.82 22.78 2.95
N ILE A 18 1.28 22.28 4.09
CA ILE A 18 1.71 20.89 4.23
C ILE A 18 0.43 20.04 4.21
N HIS A 19 0.19 19.38 3.08
CA HIS A 19 -0.88 18.42 2.94
C HIS A 19 -0.35 17.04 3.35
N GLY A 20 -0.90 16.49 4.43
CA GLY A 20 -0.49 15.19 4.97
C GLY A 20 -0.11 15.27 6.43
N ILE A 21 -0.01 14.10 7.07
CA ILE A 21 0.35 13.99 8.47
C ILE A 21 1.85 13.76 8.54
N SER A 22 2.56 14.56 9.33
CA SER A 22 3.98 14.35 9.53
C SER A 22 4.23 13.01 10.24
N GLN A 23 5.30 12.33 9.83
CA GLN A 23 5.82 11.15 10.49
C GLN A 23 5.99 11.41 12.01
N GLY A 24 5.59 10.46 12.85
CA GLY A 24 5.74 10.55 14.31
C GLY A 24 4.59 11.24 15.05
N THR A 25 3.53 11.71 14.38
CA THR A 25 2.31 12.12 15.10
C THR A 25 1.54 10.90 15.59
N ALA A 26 0.96 11.00 16.80
CA ALA A 26 0.23 9.89 17.42
C ALA A 26 -0.96 9.36 16.57
N ASN A 27 -1.53 10.22 15.72
CA ASN A 27 -2.68 9.88 14.89
C ASN A 27 -2.31 9.36 13.50
N ALA A 28 -1.03 9.41 13.10
CA ALA A 28 -0.58 8.97 11.78
C ALA A 28 -0.95 7.51 11.47
N PRO A 29 -0.77 6.52 12.39
CA PRO A 29 -1.13 5.14 12.11
C PRO A 29 -2.64 4.96 11.87
N SER A 30 -3.47 5.63 12.66
CA SER A 30 -4.93 5.55 12.52
C SER A 30 -5.39 6.14 11.20
N ILE A 31 -4.86 7.29 10.80
CA ILE A 31 -5.26 7.95 9.56
C ILE A 31 -4.72 7.19 8.34
N PHE A 32 -3.50 6.66 8.41
CA PHE A 32 -3.01 5.71 7.42
C PHE A 32 -3.97 4.53 7.26
N LEU A 33 -4.42 3.91 8.37
CA LEU A 33 -5.35 2.78 8.33
C LEU A 33 -6.68 3.14 7.65
N PHE A 34 -7.24 4.31 7.95
CA PHE A 34 -8.49 4.77 7.32
C PHE A 34 -8.34 4.97 5.81
N ILE A 35 -7.26 5.60 5.36
CA ILE A 35 -7.03 5.84 3.92
C ILE A 35 -6.68 4.53 3.22
N SER A 36 -5.68 3.80 3.72
CA SER A 36 -5.20 2.54 3.14
C SER A 36 -6.29 1.49 3.03
N SER A 37 -7.22 1.38 3.99
CA SER A 37 -8.34 0.42 3.89
C SER A 37 -9.21 0.63 2.65
N HIS A 38 -9.47 1.88 2.26
CA HIS A 38 -10.22 2.20 1.05
C HIS A 38 -9.41 1.90 -0.21
N LEU A 39 -8.10 2.20 -0.18
CA LEU A 39 -7.21 1.92 -1.30
C LEU A 39 -6.98 0.43 -1.49
N PHE A 40 -6.85 -0.35 -0.42
CA PHE A 40 -6.73 -1.81 -0.46
C PHE A 40 -7.99 -2.45 -1.06
N LYS A 41 -9.17 -1.95 -0.69
CA LYS A 41 -10.43 -2.40 -1.31
C LYS A 41 -10.51 -2.07 -2.81
N ALA A 42 -10.02 -0.89 -3.21
CA ALA A 42 -9.97 -0.52 -4.63
C ALA A 42 -8.91 -1.32 -5.41
N HIS A 43 -7.78 -1.63 -4.76
CA HIS A 43 -6.69 -2.45 -5.30
C HIS A 43 -7.17 -3.88 -5.53
N SER A 44 -7.82 -4.50 -4.55
CA SER A 44 -8.26 -5.90 -4.65
C SER A 44 -9.24 -6.18 -5.79
N GLY A 45 -10.01 -5.17 -6.22
CA GLY A 45 -10.91 -5.27 -7.37
C GLY A 45 -10.27 -5.10 -8.75
N LYS A 46 -8.95 -4.82 -8.84
CA LYS A 46 -8.27 -4.46 -10.10
C LYS A 46 -7.05 -5.31 -10.44
N VAL A 47 -6.57 -6.10 -9.49
CA VAL A 47 -5.28 -6.81 -9.54
C VAL A 47 -5.45 -8.32 -9.60
N TYR A 48 -4.39 -9.02 -9.99
CA TYR A 48 -4.40 -10.47 -10.05
C TYR A 48 -4.38 -11.10 -8.66
N GLY A 49 -3.45 -10.69 -7.79
CA GLY A 49 -3.37 -11.21 -6.43
C GLY A 49 -2.91 -12.68 -6.33
N ILE A 50 -3.18 -13.29 -5.18
CA ILE A 50 -3.04 -14.73 -4.91
C ILE A 50 -4.35 -15.31 -4.39
N ILE A 51 -4.69 -16.51 -4.81
CA ILE A 51 -5.91 -17.21 -4.38
C ILE A 51 -5.56 -18.47 -3.61
N PHE A 52 -5.88 -18.48 -2.32
CA PHE A 52 -5.86 -19.68 -1.49
C PHE A 52 -7.22 -20.38 -1.52
N LYS A 53 -7.21 -21.71 -1.61
CA LYS A 53 -8.43 -22.53 -1.58
C LYS A 53 -8.27 -23.67 -0.60
N THR A 54 -9.34 -24.01 0.11
CA THR A 54 -9.37 -25.25 0.89
C THR A 54 -9.32 -26.46 -0.05
N PRO A 55 -8.88 -27.65 0.42
CA PRO A 55 -8.76 -28.84 -0.43
C PRO A 55 -10.08 -29.28 -1.08
N ASP A 56 -11.19 -29.04 -0.41
CA ASP A 56 -12.56 -29.30 -0.88
C ASP A 56 -13.13 -28.14 -1.72
N GLY A 57 -12.41 -27.02 -1.85
CA GLY A 57 -12.82 -25.84 -2.60
C GLY A 57 -13.95 -25.03 -1.98
N SER A 58 -14.39 -25.35 -0.75
CA SER A 58 -15.52 -24.67 -0.10
C SER A 58 -15.20 -23.23 0.33
N ILE A 59 -13.93 -22.95 0.63
CA ILE A 59 -13.47 -21.62 1.02
C ILE A 59 -12.39 -21.16 0.03
N MET A 60 -12.54 -19.91 -0.41
CA MET A 60 -11.56 -19.21 -1.24
C MET A 60 -11.19 -17.89 -0.59
N LEU A 61 -9.89 -17.62 -0.48
CA LEU A 61 -9.34 -16.37 0.04
C LEU A 61 -8.47 -15.73 -1.03
N HIS A 62 -8.86 -14.52 -1.46
CA HIS A 62 -8.09 -13.71 -2.39
C HIS A 62 -7.32 -12.63 -1.61
N ILE A 63 -5.99 -12.69 -1.67
CA ILE A 63 -5.10 -11.71 -1.04
C ILE A 63 -4.39 -10.94 -2.15
N THR A 64 -4.36 -9.61 -2.05
CA THR A 64 -3.76 -8.77 -3.10
C THR A 64 -2.69 -7.84 -2.54
N ILE A 65 -2.90 -7.35 -1.33
CA ILE A 65 -1.99 -6.45 -0.64
C ILE A 65 -2.11 -6.66 0.86
N VAL A 66 -0.98 -6.58 1.57
CA VAL A 66 -0.91 -6.59 3.03
C VAL A 66 -0.19 -5.33 3.47
N GLY A 67 -0.73 -4.65 4.48
CA GLY A 67 -0.13 -3.43 5.04
C GLY A 67 0.16 -3.57 6.53
N PHE A 68 1.27 -3.01 6.98
CA PHE A 68 1.63 -2.86 8.38
C PHE A 68 2.23 -1.48 8.63
N VAL A 69 1.52 -0.63 9.38
CA VAL A 69 1.86 0.79 9.54
C VAL A 69 2.04 1.42 8.16
N ASP A 70 3.21 1.92 7.78
CA ASP A 70 3.52 2.54 6.49
C ASP A 70 4.00 1.54 5.42
N ASP A 71 4.36 0.32 5.82
CA ASP A 71 4.83 -0.71 4.90
C ASP A 71 3.66 -1.40 4.19
N THR A 72 3.80 -1.60 2.88
CA THR A 72 2.84 -2.37 2.08
C THR A 72 3.54 -3.37 1.19
N THR A 73 2.97 -4.56 1.07
CA THR A 73 3.45 -5.64 0.19
C THR A 73 2.33 -6.08 -0.73
N VAL A 74 2.51 -5.88 -2.04
CA VAL A 74 1.64 -6.44 -3.09
C VAL A 74 2.06 -7.88 -3.34
N ILE A 75 1.07 -8.78 -3.44
CA ILE A 75 1.30 -10.21 -3.60
C ILE A 75 0.60 -10.68 -4.87
N THR A 76 1.32 -11.40 -5.73
CA THR A 76 0.79 -11.93 -6.98
C THR A 76 1.24 -13.39 -7.14
N GLU A 77 0.33 -14.29 -7.51
CA GLU A 77 0.67 -15.69 -7.75
C GLU A 77 1.06 -15.98 -9.21
N GLY A 78 1.94 -16.94 -9.38
CA GLY A 78 2.28 -17.56 -10.66
C GLY A 78 1.89 -19.03 -10.66
N THR A 79 1.61 -19.59 -11.84
CA THR A 79 1.36 -21.02 -12.01
C THR A 79 2.54 -21.67 -12.71
N LYS A 80 2.80 -22.96 -12.44
CA LYS A 80 3.97 -23.67 -13.01
C LYS A 80 3.91 -23.78 -14.54
N GLU A 81 2.70 -23.72 -15.08
CA GLU A 81 2.41 -23.84 -16.50
C GLU A 81 2.68 -22.54 -17.27
N GLN A 82 2.83 -21.41 -16.57
CA GLN A 82 3.08 -20.11 -17.18
C GLN A 82 4.57 -19.75 -17.14
N PRO A 83 5.10 -19.11 -18.19
CA PRO A 83 6.44 -18.54 -18.15
C PRO A 83 6.59 -17.53 -17.01
N ILE A 84 7.80 -17.46 -16.43
CA ILE A 84 8.12 -16.50 -15.37
C ILE A 84 7.86 -15.04 -15.80
N ASP A 85 8.05 -14.72 -17.07
CA ASP A 85 7.79 -13.37 -17.61
C ASP A 85 6.33 -12.95 -17.46
N ASN A 86 5.39 -13.90 -17.48
CA ASN A 86 3.98 -13.63 -17.23
C ASN A 86 3.76 -13.22 -15.77
N LEU A 87 4.38 -13.94 -14.82
CA LEU A 87 4.34 -13.57 -13.42
C LEU A 87 4.94 -12.18 -13.19
N LEU A 88 6.11 -11.89 -13.78
CA LEU A 88 6.75 -10.58 -13.67
C LEU A 88 5.87 -9.46 -14.23
N ALA A 89 5.22 -9.67 -15.37
CA ALA A 89 4.29 -8.72 -15.95
C ALA A 89 3.07 -8.46 -15.05
N LYS A 90 2.51 -9.51 -14.44
CA LYS A 90 1.41 -9.38 -13.48
C LYS A 90 1.83 -8.65 -12.21
N MET A 91 2.99 -8.99 -11.66
CA MET A 91 3.55 -8.31 -10.48
C MET A 91 3.76 -6.81 -10.75
N GLN A 92 4.29 -6.47 -11.93
CA GLN A 92 4.45 -5.08 -12.34
C GLN A 92 3.10 -4.37 -12.45
N GLN A 93 2.10 -4.98 -13.09
CA GLN A 93 0.76 -4.41 -13.20
C GLN A 93 0.11 -4.17 -11.82
N ASP A 94 0.19 -5.16 -10.93
CA ASP A 94 -0.39 -5.06 -9.58
C ASP A 94 0.29 -3.97 -8.74
N ALA A 95 1.61 -3.80 -8.90
CA ALA A 95 2.39 -2.72 -8.27
C ALA A 95 2.07 -1.34 -8.88
N ASP A 96 1.91 -1.26 -10.20
CA ASP A 96 1.56 -0.02 -10.90
C ASP A 96 0.18 0.46 -10.49
N ILE A 97 -0.79 -0.46 -10.33
CA ILE A 97 -2.13 -0.13 -9.83
C ILE A 97 -2.05 0.41 -8.41
N TRP A 98 -1.22 -0.17 -7.54
CA TRP A 98 -1.00 0.36 -6.18
C TRP A 98 -0.43 1.79 -6.22
N ASN A 99 0.61 2.02 -7.03
CA ASN A 99 1.21 3.33 -7.21
C ASN A 99 0.19 4.37 -7.74
N GLN A 100 -0.65 3.99 -8.69
CA GLN A 100 -1.71 4.86 -9.22
C GLN A 100 -2.77 5.21 -8.16
N LEU A 101 -3.15 4.26 -7.30
CA LEU A 101 -4.09 4.50 -6.21
C LEU A 101 -3.51 5.45 -5.16
N LEU A 102 -2.24 5.27 -4.80
CA LEU A 102 -1.51 6.20 -3.94
C LEU A 102 -1.51 7.61 -4.53
N TRP A 103 -1.10 7.76 -5.79
CA TRP A 103 -1.09 9.05 -6.47
C TRP A 103 -2.48 9.70 -6.52
N ALA A 104 -3.51 8.95 -6.90
CA ALA A 104 -4.89 9.46 -7.00
C ALA A 104 -5.47 9.89 -5.64
N SER A 105 -5.00 9.30 -4.54
CA SER A 105 -5.42 9.65 -3.18
C SER A 105 -4.70 10.89 -2.62
N GLY A 106 -3.75 11.47 -3.36
CA GLY A 106 -2.85 12.51 -2.86
C GLY A 106 -1.71 11.96 -1.99
N GLY A 107 -1.58 10.63 -1.92
CA GLY A 107 -0.61 9.92 -1.11
C GLY A 107 0.72 9.76 -1.83
N LYS A 108 1.60 10.76 -1.67
CA LYS A 108 3.00 10.43 -1.38
C LYS A 108 3.08 10.38 0.15
N LEU A 109 2.51 9.31 0.73
CA LEU A 109 2.48 9.09 2.17
C LEU A 109 3.89 8.80 2.68
#